data_AF-A0A5M3MJJ8-F1
#
_entry.id   AF-A0A5M3MJJ8-F1
#
_cell.length_a   1.000
_cell.length_b   1.000
_cell.length_c   1.000
_cell.angle_alpha   90.00
_cell.angle_beta   90.00
_cell.angle_gamma   90.00
#
_symmetry.space_group_name_H-M   'P 1'
#
loop_
_entity.id
_entity.type
_entity.pdbx_description
1 polymer ?
#
loop_
_entity_poly.entity_id
_entity_poly.type
_entity_poly.pdbx_seq_one_letter_code
_entity_poly.pdbx_strand_id
1 'polypeptide(L)'
;MREVERTGSVRAVVGVKGQFASFEKTQPGYYGELGSIILHQTLFSLFPPSSFDAALIAPLAPAEFIQRILVPETAVRLVMQDLGQPPDEALRTLRESAQYGVAMFPDAGIEEG
;
A
#
# COMPACT_ATOMS: atom_id res chain seq x y z
N MET A 1 -14.84 19.53 -39.49
CA MET A 1 -15.40 19.48 -38.11
C MET A 1 -15.87 18.06 -37.90
N ARG A 2 -15.06 17.21 -37.26
CA ARG A 2 -15.02 16.91 -35.81
C ARG A 2 -16.29 16.22 -35.33
N GLU A 3 -16.21 14.91 -35.17
CA GLU A 3 -16.99 14.19 -34.17
C GLU A 3 -16.01 13.29 -33.41
N VAL A 4 -15.60 13.77 -32.23
CA VAL A 4 -14.59 13.14 -31.40
C VAL A 4 -15.26 12.14 -30.45
N GLU A 5 -14.69 10.94 -30.48
CA GLU A 5 -14.87 9.79 -29.62
C GLU A 5 -15.16 10.15 -28.14
N ARG A 6 -16.33 9.78 -27.64
CA ARG A 6 -16.77 10.05 -26.25
C ARG A 6 -16.93 8.82 -25.36
N THR A 7 -16.55 7.63 -25.83
CA THR A 7 -16.87 6.37 -25.14
C THR A 7 -15.70 5.76 -24.35
N GLY A 8 -14.46 6.20 -24.58
CA GLY A 8 -13.26 5.62 -23.95
C GLY A 8 -12.97 6.05 -22.51
N SER A 9 -13.53 7.17 -22.03
CA SER A 9 -12.99 7.84 -20.84
C SER A 9 -13.63 7.45 -19.49
N VAL A 10 -14.84 6.88 -19.48
CA VAL A 10 -15.57 6.68 -18.20
C VAL A 10 -15.05 5.45 -17.43
N ARG A 11 -14.70 4.35 -18.11
CA ARG A 11 -14.14 3.15 -17.46
C ARG A 11 -12.71 3.38 -16.95
N ALA A 12 -11.90 4.12 -17.69
CA ALA A 12 -10.54 4.47 -17.28
C ALA A 12 -10.54 5.34 -16.02
N VAL A 13 -11.43 6.34 -15.93
CA VAL A 13 -11.50 7.25 -14.76
C VAL A 13 -11.98 6.53 -13.49
N VAL A 14 -12.90 5.56 -13.60
CA VAL A 14 -13.34 4.75 -12.45
C VAL A 14 -12.24 3.80 -11.97
N GLY A 15 -11.50 3.17 -12.90
CA GLY A 15 -10.34 2.34 -12.56
C GLY A 15 -9.22 3.12 -11.88
N VAL A 16 -8.92 4.32 -12.38
CA VAL A 16 -7.89 5.21 -11.84
C VAL A 16 -8.27 5.70 -10.43
N LYS A 17 -9.51 6.17 -10.21
CA LYS A 17 -9.98 6.57 -8.87
C LYS A 17 -9.96 5.41 -7.86
N GLY A 18 -10.33 4.21 -8.30
CA GLY A 18 -10.26 3.01 -7.45
C GLY A 18 -8.82 2.63 -7.08
N GLN A 19 -7.87 2.78 -8.01
CA GLN A 19 -6.45 2.57 -7.75
C GLN A 19 -5.88 3.64 -6.81
N PHE A 20 -6.22 4.92 -6.98
CA PHE A 20 -5.82 6.00 -6.07
C PHE A 20 -6.38 5.82 -4.65
N ALA A 21 -7.67 5.46 -4.53
CA ALA A 21 -8.28 5.20 -3.22
C ALA A 21 -7.73 3.93 -2.54
N SER A 22 -7.27 2.95 -3.33
CA SER A 22 -6.54 1.80 -2.80
C SER A 22 -5.15 2.21 -2.33
N PHE A 23 -4.45 3.06 -3.10
CA PHE A 23 -3.11 3.53 -2.80
C PHE A 23 -3.06 4.31 -1.48
N GLU A 24 -3.95 5.29 -1.27
CA GLU A 24 -4.04 6.05 -0.01
C GLU A 24 -4.32 5.15 1.20
N LYS A 25 -5.07 4.05 1.02
CA LYS A 25 -5.39 3.10 2.10
C LYS A 25 -4.26 2.10 2.38
N THR A 26 -3.35 1.90 1.44
CA THR A 26 -2.22 0.96 1.57
C THR A 26 -0.91 1.65 1.94
N GLN A 27 -0.87 2.98 2.07
CA GLN A 27 0.33 3.68 2.53
C GLN A 27 0.66 3.32 3.98
N PRO A 28 1.93 3.06 4.31
CA PRO A 28 2.33 2.65 5.66
C PRO A 28 2.50 3.88 6.58
N GLY A 29 1.58 4.84 6.53
CA GLY A 29 1.59 6.04 7.37
C GLY A 29 2.94 6.78 7.39
N TYR A 30 3.43 7.13 8.59
CA TYR A 30 4.70 7.84 8.77
C TYR A 30 5.94 7.09 8.29
N TYR A 31 5.85 5.78 7.96
CA TYR A 31 6.97 5.04 7.41
C TYR A 31 7.26 5.40 5.93
N GLY A 32 6.32 6.06 5.24
CA GLY A 32 6.49 6.52 3.87
C GLY A 32 6.69 5.38 2.86
N GLU A 33 7.13 5.73 1.65
CA GLU A 33 7.25 4.75 0.56
C GLU A 33 8.44 3.81 0.77
N LEU A 34 9.55 4.32 1.32
CA LEU A 34 10.69 3.49 1.74
C LEU A 34 10.27 2.43 2.76
N GLY A 35 9.44 2.80 3.74
CA GLY A 35 8.87 1.85 4.70
C GLY A 35 8.06 0.75 4.01
N SER A 36 7.26 1.11 3.00
CA SER A 36 6.46 0.16 2.22
C SER A 36 7.35 -0.86 1.52
N ILE A 37 8.44 -0.40 0.90
CA ILE A 37 9.41 -1.25 0.20
C ILE A 37 10.09 -2.21 1.18
N ILE A 38 10.57 -1.71 2.31
CA ILE A 38 11.23 -2.52 3.34
C ILE A 38 10.26 -3.56 3.90
N LEU A 39 9.03 -3.16 4.22
CA LEU A 39 7.99 -4.08 4.70
C LEU A 39 7.70 -5.17 3.67
N HIS A 40 7.50 -4.78 2.40
CA HIS A 40 7.24 -5.73 1.32
C HIS A 40 8.39 -6.72 1.17
N GLN A 41 9.64 -6.26 1.08
CA GLN A 41 10.82 -7.12 0.94
C GLN A 41 10.98 -8.07 2.14
N THR A 42 10.78 -7.54 3.35
CA THR A 42 10.86 -8.33 4.59
C THR A 42 9.80 -9.41 4.60
N LEU A 43 8.54 -9.07 4.33
CA LEU A 43 7.43 -10.01 4.30
C LEU A 43 7.58 -11.03 3.17
N PHE A 44 8.08 -10.62 2.01
CA PHE A 44 8.35 -11.53 0.89
C PHE A 44 9.45 -12.54 1.22
N SER A 45 10.45 -12.12 2.02
CA SER A 45 11.49 -13.03 2.49
C SER A 45 11.00 -13.96 3.60
N LEU A 46 10.15 -13.50 4.51
CA LEU A 46 9.59 -14.31 5.60
C LEU A 46 8.50 -15.28 5.11
N PHE A 47 7.73 -14.85 4.12
CA PHE A 47 6.62 -15.59 3.52
C PHE A 47 6.85 -15.66 2.00
N PRO A 48 7.74 -16.55 1.53
CA PRO A 48 7.97 -16.70 0.10
C PRO A 48 6.67 -17.16 -0.60
N PRO A 49 6.43 -16.80 -1.89
CA PRO A 49 5.18 -17.12 -2.58
C PRO A 49 4.77 -18.60 -2.55
N SER A 50 5.76 -19.51 -2.53
CA SER A 50 5.54 -20.96 -2.44
C SER A 50 5.05 -21.45 -1.08
N SER A 51 5.10 -20.61 -0.04
CA SER A 51 4.63 -20.95 1.32
C SER A 51 3.13 -20.73 1.52
N PHE A 52 2.46 -20.05 0.58
CA PHE A 52 1.04 -19.76 0.68
C PHE A 52 0.18 -20.92 0.18
N ASP A 53 -0.91 -21.19 0.90
CA ASP A 53 -2.02 -21.98 0.38
C ASP A 53 -2.91 -21.10 -0.50
N ALA A 54 -2.90 -21.38 -1.81
CA ALA A 54 -3.68 -20.66 -2.79
C ALA A 54 -5.19 -20.65 -2.49
N ALA A 55 -5.72 -21.67 -1.79
CA ALA A 55 -7.13 -21.72 -1.43
C ALA A 55 -7.51 -20.71 -0.34
N LEU A 56 -6.56 -20.32 0.53
CA LEU A 56 -6.80 -19.38 1.63
C LEU A 56 -6.68 -17.92 1.21
N ILE A 57 -5.89 -17.64 0.18
CA ILE A 57 -5.63 -16.28 -0.30
C ILE A 57 -6.40 -15.92 -1.58
N ALA A 58 -7.12 -16.88 -2.18
CA ALA A 58 -7.94 -16.64 -3.35
C ALA A 58 -8.93 -15.48 -3.12
N PRO A 59 -9.14 -14.58 -4.11
CA PRO A 59 -8.64 -14.65 -5.48
C PRO A 59 -7.25 -14.01 -5.71
N LEU A 60 -6.53 -13.62 -4.65
CA LEU A 60 -5.26 -12.91 -4.74
C LEU A 60 -4.10 -13.87 -4.98
N ALA A 61 -3.15 -13.48 -5.83
CA ALA A 61 -1.86 -14.13 -5.90
C ALA A 61 -1.04 -13.82 -4.63
N PRO A 62 -0.06 -14.67 -4.24
CA PRO A 62 0.76 -14.44 -3.05
C PRO A 62 1.38 -13.04 -2.97
N ALA A 63 1.93 -12.54 -4.09
CA ALA A 63 2.52 -11.20 -4.14
C ALA A 63 1.47 -10.09 -3.88
N GLU A 64 0.27 -10.23 -4.45
CA GLU A 64 -0.83 -9.28 -4.22
C GLU A 64 -1.33 -9.35 -2.78
N PHE A 65 -1.38 -10.54 -2.19
CA PHE A 65 -1.74 -10.73 -0.79
C PHE A 65 -0.73 -10.07 0.14
N ILE A 66 0.58 -10.23 -0.12
CA ILE A 66 1.63 -9.54 0.63
C ILE A 66 1.45 -8.02 0.54
N GLN A 67 1.34 -7.48 -0.69
CA GLN A 67 1.28 -6.04 -0.90
C GLN A 67 -0.01 -5.40 -0.37
N ARG A 68 -1.18 -6.04 -0.58
CA ARG A 68 -2.48 -5.45 -0.28
C ARG A 68 -2.98 -5.75 1.12
N ILE A 69 -2.53 -6.85 1.73
CA ILE A 69 -3.00 -7.29 3.05
C ILE A 69 -1.86 -7.23 4.07
N LEU A 70 -0.77 -7.96 3.85
CA LEU A 70 0.26 -8.09 4.88
C LEU A 70 1.04 -6.80 5.13
N VAL A 71 1.34 -6.01 4.10
CA VAL A 71 2.03 -4.72 4.26
C VAL A 71 1.19 -3.74 5.11
N PRO A 72 -0.09 -3.44 4.79
CA PRO A 72 -0.92 -2.58 5.63
C PRO A 72 -1.13 -3.11 7.05
N GLU A 73 -1.38 -4.41 7.22
CA GLU A 73 -1.55 -5.03 8.54
C GLU A 73 -0.29 -4.93 9.40
N THR A 74 0.87 -5.14 8.79
CA THR A 74 2.16 -5.01 9.48
C THR A 74 2.42 -3.57 9.85
N ALA A 75 2.13 -2.61 8.98
CA ALA A 75 2.29 -1.19 9.27
C ALA A 75 1.45 -0.76 10.49
N VAL A 76 0.17 -1.18 10.57
CA VAL A 76 -0.67 -0.90 11.76
C VAL A 76 -0.07 -1.52 13.02
N ARG A 77 0.39 -2.77 12.95
CA ARG A 77 1.01 -3.45 14.11
C ARG A 77 2.28 -2.76 14.59
N LEU A 78 3.08 -2.23 13.67
CA LEU A 78 4.27 -1.46 14.02
C LEU A 78 3.88 -0.14 14.70
N VAL A 79 2.87 0.57 14.22
CA VAL A 79 2.36 1.78 14.91
C VAL A 79 1.84 1.45 16.31
N MET A 80 1.09 0.35 16.46
CA MET A 80 0.63 -0.11 17.77
C MET A 80 1.81 -0.38 18.72
N GLN A 81 2.87 -1.01 18.22
CA GLN A 81 4.07 -1.31 18.99
C GLN A 81 4.86 -0.06 19.35
N ASP A 82 5.03 0.87 18.40
CA ASP A 82 5.80 2.10 18.58
C ASP A 82 5.14 3.04 19.59
N LEU A 83 3.80 3.14 19.56
CA LEU A 83 3.03 4.12 20.33
C LEU A 83 2.26 3.52 21.51
N GLY A 84 2.27 2.19 21.67
CA GLY A 84 1.48 1.51 22.70
C GLY A 84 -0.03 1.68 22.51
N GLN A 85 -0.48 1.91 21.28
CA GLN A 85 -1.87 2.24 20.97
C GLN A 85 -2.72 0.99 20.66
N PRO A 86 -4.04 1.03 20.96
CA PRO A 86 -4.96 0.02 20.47
C PRO A 86 -5.13 0.09 18.93
N PRO A 87 -5.62 -0.97 18.28
CA PRO A 87 -5.71 -1.06 16.82
C PRO A 87 -6.42 0.13 16.15
N ASP A 88 -7.53 0.60 16.71
CA ASP A 88 -8.32 1.70 16.13
C ASP A 88 -7.56 3.04 16.15
N GLU A 89 -6.81 3.30 17.21
CA GLU A 89 -5.99 4.50 17.34
C GLU A 89 -4.76 4.43 16.43
N ALA A 90 -4.09 3.28 16.40
CA ALA A 90 -2.95 3.06 15.52
C ALA A 90 -3.34 3.18 14.05
N LEU A 91 -4.51 2.68 13.64
CA LEU A 91 -5.03 2.84 12.29
C LEU A 91 -5.32 4.31 11.96
N ARG A 92 -5.83 5.08 12.92
CA ARG A 92 -6.04 6.53 12.76
C ARG A 92 -4.69 7.24 12.60
N THR A 93 -3.72 6.96 13.46
CA THR A 93 -2.37 7.52 13.36
C THR A 93 -1.69 7.15 12.05
N LEU A 94 -1.81 5.91 11.59
CA LEU A 94 -1.30 5.47 10.29
C LEU A 94 -1.85 6.35 9.16
N ARG A 95 -3.17 6.60 9.13
CA ARG A 95 -3.81 7.42 8.09
C ARG A 95 -3.44 8.90 8.18
N GLU A 96 -3.47 9.47 9.38
CA GLU A 96 -3.19 10.89 9.60
C GLU A 96 -1.72 11.24 9.32
N SER A 97 -0.82 10.28 9.47
CA SER A 97 0.62 10.47 9.26
C SER A 97 1.12 10.15 7.86
N ALA A 98 0.26 9.71 6.94
CA ALA A 98 0.65 9.32 5.58
C ALA A 98 1.36 10.45 4.81
N GLN A 99 0.83 11.68 4.86
CA GLN A 99 1.46 12.83 4.21
C GLN A 99 2.86 13.14 4.77
N TYR A 100 3.03 12.97 6.08
CA TYR A 100 4.34 13.10 6.72
C TYR A 100 5.31 12.03 6.21
N GLY A 101 4.87 10.78 6.15
CA GLY A 101 5.71 9.67 5.66
C GLY A 101 6.16 9.88 4.22
N VAL A 102 5.26 10.30 3.33
CA VAL A 102 5.61 10.61 1.93
C VAL A 102 6.64 11.73 1.84
N ALA A 103 6.53 12.77 2.68
CA ALA A 103 7.46 13.90 2.67
C ALA A 103 8.83 13.54 3.26
N MET A 104 8.88 12.71 4.30
CA MET A 104 10.10 12.40 5.04
C MET A 104 10.86 11.20 4.49
N PHE A 105 10.15 10.23 3.93
CA PHE A 105 10.71 8.97 3.43
C PHE A 105 10.14 8.64 2.04
N PRO A 106 10.34 9.52 1.04
CA PRO A 106 9.94 9.23 -0.34
C PRO A 106 10.81 8.10 -0.91
N ASP A 107 10.27 7.35 -1.88
CA ASP A 107 11.10 6.49 -2.74
C ASP A 107 11.92 7.39 -3.65
N ALA A 108 13.05 7.86 -3.13
CA ALA A 108 14.06 8.54 -3.91
C ALA A 108 14.75 7.49 -4.78
N GLY A 109 14.06 7.04 -5.83
CA GLY A 109 14.71 6.40 -6.96
C GLY A 109 15.84 7.33 -7.38
N ILE A 110 17.08 6.94 -7.06
CA ILE A 110 18.31 7.71 -7.16
C ILE A 110 18.19 8.82 -8.21
N GLU A 111 17.96 10.07 -7.77
CA GLU A 111 18.21 11.23 -8.61
C GLU A 111 19.74 11.34 -8.71
N GLU A 112 20.33 10.62 -9.66
CA GLU A 112 21.68 10.94 -10.13
C GLU A 112 21.64 12.36 -10.70
N GLY A 113 22.39 13.26 -10.07
CA GLY A 113 22.50 14.67 -10.47
C GLY A 113 23.29 14.91 -11.75
#